data_AF-A0A950WNT6-F1
#
_entry.id   AF-A0A950WNT6-F1
#
_cell.length_a   1.000
_cell.length_b   1.000
_cell.length_c   1.000
_cell.angle_alpha   90.00
_cell.angle_beta   90.00
_cell.angle_gamma   90.00
#
_symmetry.space_group_name_H-M   'P 1'
#
loop_
_entity.id
_entity.type
_entity.pdbx_description
1 polymer ?
#
loop_
_entity_poly.entity_id
_entity_poly.type
_entity_poly.pdbx_seq_one_letter_code
_entity_poly.pdbx_strand_id
1 'polypeptide(L)'
;MTVFRAILIFLVTTLLSISGFAQSISDLQRSFQQPPPDARIMMRWWWFGPAVTKPEIERELRVMKEGGIGGVEVQPVYPLLPDDEKAGIKNLPYLSDEFLDALKFAAQKAKELGMRFDLTLGSGWSFGGARTPIDQAAGQLRVERMKVEPNTTRVPLPALIPAEKLLAVFAKNSQTTNSDRFDDRVDIGWYAVNNIHDDAFWLPSSTRPTDVMVFISGKSGMQVKRPAFGAEGYVLNHLDKPSAEGYLHNTGDRLFQAFDKATIPYSIFSDSLEVYNQDWTDDFLAEFQRRRGYDLKPFLPALVTDFGPPTADIRYDWGRTITELFNDNFMVPVEAWAKQHNTKFRAQVYGLPPAAISSNRFADISDGEGAQWKVVRAARWASSANHAYGRKVTSS
;
A
#
# COMPACT_ATOMS: atom_id res chain seq x y z
N MET A 1 13.90 3.95 -76.10
CA MET A 1 13.27 2.78 -75.48
C MET A 1 14.13 2.29 -74.34
N THR A 2 13.52 2.18 -73.15
CA THR A 2 13.93 1.32 -72.03
C THR A 2 15.10 1.73 -71.11
N VAL A 3 14.72 2.38 -70.01
CA VAL A 3 15.06 2.08 -68.60
C VAL A 3 16.53 2.14 -68.16
N PHE A 4 16.89 3.19 -67.41
CA PHE A 4 17.42 3.04 -66.05
C PHE A 4 17.06 4.28 -65.21
N ARG A 5 16.05 4.10 -64.34
CA ARG A 5 15.60 5.01 -63.30
C ARG A 5 16.42 4.75 -62.02
N ALA A 6 16.48 5.80 -61.19
CA ALA A 6 16.64 5.75 -59.73
C ALA A 6 18.06 5.64 -59.15
N ILE A 7 18.86 6.71 -59.25
CA ILE A 7 19.84 7.08 -58.22
C ILE A 7 19.88 8.62 -58.11
N LEU A 8 18.84 9.24 -57.54
CA LEU A 8 18.94 10.63 -57.07
C LEU A 8 17.82 11.03 -56.10
N ILE A 9 17.43 10.15 -55.17
CA ILE A 9 16.54 10.53 -54.06
C ILE A 9 16.93 9.69 -52.84
N PHE A 10 18.01 10.05 -52.14
CA PHE A 10 18.23 9.60 -50.75
C PHE A 10 19.32 10.44 -50.06
N LEU A 11 19.09 11.75 -49.95
CA LEU A 11 19.87 12.60 -49.04
C LEU A 11 19.03 13.82 -48.62
N VAL A 12 17.80 13.54 -48.19
CA VAL A 12 17.02 14.42 -47.32
C VAL A 12 16.64 13.59 -46.08
N THR A 13 17.65 13.06 -45.40
CA THR A 13 17.51 12.59 -44.02
C THR A 13 17.49 13.82 -43.12
N THR A 14 16.28 14.30 -42.84
CA THR A 14 15.82 14.62 -41.49
C THR A 14 16.91 15.04 -40.50
N LEU A 15 17.48 16.23 -40.70
CA LEU A 15 17.88 17.10 -39.60
C LEU A 15 16.61 17.78 -39.07
N LEU A 16 15.70 16.98 -38.50
CA LEU A 16 14.80 17.47 -37.47
C LEU A 16 15.67 17.59 -36.22
N SER A 17 16.36 18.73 -36.18
CA SER A 17 17.03 19.25 -35.01
C SER A 17 16.09 19.06 -33.82
N ILE A 18 16.48 18.19 -32.90
CA ILE A 18 15.96 18.22 -31.54
C ILE A 18 16.49 19.53 -30.98
N SER A 19 15.77 20.61 -31.26
CA SER A 19 15.93 21.89 -30.60
C SER A 19 15.37 21.72 -29.19
N GLY A 20 16.10 21.00 -28.34
CA GLY A 20 16.00 21.24 -26.91
C GLY A 20 16.41 22.70 -26.74
N PHE A 21 15.43 23.60 -26.62
CA PHE A 21 15.70 25.00 -26.36
C PHE A 21 16.59 25.05 -25.11
N ALA A 22 17.87 25.39 -25.30
CA ALA A 22 18.76 25.71 -24.20
C ALA A 22 18.12 26.92 -23.50
N GLN A 23 17.59 26.70 -22.30
CA GLN A 23 16.96 27.76 -21.51
C GLN A 23 18.01 28.85 -21.28
N SER A 24 17.74 30.07 -21.74
CA SER A 24 18.70 31.16 -21.58
C SER A 24 18.80 31.54 -20.11
N ILE A 25 19.92 32.17 -19.71
CA ILE A 25 20.06 32.74 -18.36
C ILE A 25 18.92 33.73 -18.07
N SER A 26 18.48 34.48 -19.09
CA SER A 26 17.36 35.41 -18.99
C SER A 26 16.02 34.70 -18.73
N ASP A 27 15.77 33.54 -19.36
CA ASP A 27 14.57 32.74 -19.10
C ASP A 27 14.59 32.13 -17.70
N LEU A 28 15.76 31.66 -17.25
CA LEU A 28 15.94 31.16 -15.89
C LEU A 28 15.68 32.29 -14.86
N GLN A 29 16.26 33.46 -15.05
CA GLN A 29 16.04 34.63 -14.20
C GLN A 29 14.55 35.02 -14.15
N ARG A 30 13.87 35.04 -15.29
CA ARG A 30 12.42 35.33 -15.35
C ARG A 30 11.62 34.28 -14.56
N SER A 31 11.89 32.99 -14.77
CA SER A 31 11.20 31.92 -14.04
C SER A 31 11.53 31.90 -12.54
N PHE A 32 12.70 32.39 -12.14
CA PHE A 32 13.05 32.52 -10.72
C PHE A 32 12.31 33.70 -10.06
N GLN A 33 12.19 34.83 -10.74
CA GLN A 33 11.45 36.00 -10.25
C GLN A 33 9.93 35.77 -10.27
N GLN A 34 9.45 34.99 -11.24
CA GLN A 34 8.05 34.60 -11.37
C GLN A 34 7.95 33.07 -11.49
N PRO A 35 8.03 32.34 -10.35
CA PRO A 35 7.97 30.89 -10.33
C PRO A 35 6.75 30.36 -11.07
N PRO A 36 6.93 29.38 -11.98
CA PRO A 36 5.82 28.78 -12.70
C PRO A 36 4.88 28.04 -11.73
N PRO A 37 3.62 27.77 -12.12
CA PRO A 37 2.63 27.14 -11.24
C PRO A 37 3.06 25.78 -10.67
N ASP A 38 3.86 25.00 -11.41
CA ASP A 38 4.35 23.69 -11.00
C ASP A 38 5.53 23.74 -10.00
N ALA A 39 6.12 24.92 -9.78
CA ALA A 39 7.13 25.16 -8.74
C ALA A 39 6.53 25.61 -7.40
N ARG A 40 5.20 25.80 -7.33
CA ARG A 40 4.50 26.23 -6.12
C ARG A 40 4.30 25.04 -5.17
N ILE A 41 4.41 25.31 -3.86
CA ILE A 41 4.16 24.29 -2.84
C ILE A 41 2.68 23.88 -2.82
N MET A 42 2.44 22.65 -2.41
CA MET A 42 1.11 22.11 -2.11
C MET A 42 0.88 22.10 -0.60
N MET A 43 -0.37 22.12 -0.16
CA MET A 43 -0.75 21.99 1.24
C MET A 43 -1.51 20.67 1.47
N ARG A 44 -1.07 19.85 2.43
CA ARG A 44 -1.93 18.79 2.98
C ARG A 44 -3.00 19.45 3.85
N TRP A 45 -4.23 19.35 3.40
CA TRP A 45 -5.37 20.04 3.98
C TRP A 45 -6.26 19.04 4.72
N TRP A 46 -6.02 18.95 6.02
CA TRP A 46 -6.73 18.04 6.92
C TRP A 46 -8.16 18.51 7.14
N TRP A 47 -9.12 17.65 6.80
CA TRP A 47 -10.53 17.84 7.11
C TRP A 47 -10.88 16.99 8.33
N PHE A 48 -10.77 17.57 9.53
CA PHE A 48 -11.14 16.89 10.76
C PHE A 48 -12.65 16.74 10.88
N GLY A 49 -13.12 15.51 11.03
CA GLY A 49 -14.54 15.16 11.13
C GLY A 49 -15.35 15.50 9.89
N PRO A 50 -14.68 15.67 8.73
CA PRO A 50 -15.16 16.55 7.66
C PRO A 50 -16.12 17.67 8.08
N ALA A 51 -15.81 18.38 9.18
CA ALA A 51 -16.63 19.46 9.71
C ALA A 51 -16.40 20.75 8.92
N VAL A 52 -16.78 20.73 7.65
CA VAL A 52 -16.50 21.79 6.68
C VAL A 52 -17.76 22.48 6.20
N THR A 53 -17.64 23.75 5.86
CA THR A 53 -18.70 24.54 5.23
C THR A 53 -18.18 25.16 3.94
N LYS A 54 -19.06 25.32 2.94
CA LYS A 54 -18.68 25.94 1.66
C LYS A 54 -18.08 27.35 1.81
N PRO A 55 -18.64 28.25 2.65
CA PRO A 55 -18.03 29.57 2.86
C PRO A 55 -16.60 29.47 3.40
N GLU A 56 -16.35 28.55 4.34
CA GLU A 56 -15.03 28.39 4.94
C GLU A 56 -14.04 27.74 3.98
N ILE A 57 -14.47 26.72 3.21
CA ILE A 57 -13.68 26.13 2.12
C ILE A 57 -13.20 27.21 1.14
N GLU A 58 -14.10 28.10 0.71
CA GLU A 58 -13.73 29.18 -0.21
C GLU A 58 -12.77 30.18 0.43
N ARG A 59 -13.01 30.57 1.69
CA ARG A 59 -12.14 31.47 2.43
C ARG A 59 -10.72 30.90 2.55
N GLU A 60 -10.60 29.63 2.96
CA GLU A 60 -9.31 28.96 3.14
C GLU A 60 -8.54 28.83 1.82
N LEU A 61 -9.19 28.42 0.73
CA LEU A 61 -8.55 28.32 -0.58
C LEU A 61 -8.06 29.69 -1.09
N ARG A 62 -8.83 30.76 -0.88
CA ARG A 62 -8.41 32.12 -1.23
C ARG A 62 -7.20 32.57 -0.43
N VAL A 63 -7.20 32.35 0.88
CA VAL A 63 -6.07 32.67 1.76
C VAL A 63 -4.82 31.89 1.34
N MET A 64 -4.95 30.59 1.03
CA MET A 64 -3.84 29.78 0.54
C MET A 64 -3.31 30.32 -0.80
N LYS A 65 -4.20 30.69 -1.73
CA LYS A 65 -3.81 31.29 -3.02
C LYS A 65 -3.07 32.61 -2.86
N GLU A 66 -3.58 33.51 -2.01
CA GLU A 66 -2.95 34.80 -1.69
C GLU A 66 -1.58 34.61 -1.04
N GLY A 67 -1.43 33.59 -0.20
CA GLY A 67 -0.15 33.16 0.38
C GLY A 67 0.81 32.48 -0.61
N GLY A 68 0.42 32.29 -1.86
CA GLY A 68 1.25 31.72 -2.91
C GLY A 68 1.31 30.18 -2.93
N ILE A 69 0.40 29.49 -2.23
CA ILE A 69 0.23 28.03 -2.33
C ILE A 69 -0.38 27.69 -3.70
N GLY A 70 0.18 26.67 -4.36
CA GLY A 70 -0.21 26.25 -5.70
C GLY A 70 -1.39 25.29 -5.73
N GLY A 71 -1.72 24.68 -4.61
CA GLY A 71 -2.80 23.71 -4.52
C GLY A 71 -2.89 23.01 -3.17
N VAL A 72 -3.87 22.12 -3.07
CA VAL A 72 -4.18 21.37 -1.85
C VAL A 72 -4.28 19.88 -2.13
N GLU A 73 -4.04 19.07 -1.11
CA GLU A 73 -4.38 17.65 -1.04
C GLU A 73 -5.39 17.48 0.10
N VAL A 74 -6.63 17.10 -0.21
CA VAL A 74 -7.67 16.92 0.81
C VAL A 74 -7.48 15.57 1.50
N GLN A 75 -7.36 15.59 2.83
CA GLN A 75 -7.20 14.41 3.68
C GLN A 75 -8.25 14.41 4.80
N PRO A 76 -9.37 13.68 4.64
CA PRO A 76 -10.38 13.51 5.68
C PRO A 76 -9.84 12.68 6.85
N VAL A 77 -10.02 13.16 8.09
CA VAL A 77 -9.59 12.47 9.31
C VAL A 77 -10.61 12.64 10.44
N TYR A 78 -10.34 12.00 11.58
CA TYR A 78 -11.15 12.01 12.80
C TYR A 78 -11.66 13.40 13.21
N PRO A 79 -12.85 13.50 13.85
CA PRO A 79 -13.37 14.75 14.38
C PRO A 79 -12.51 15.24 15.57
N LEU A 80 -12.28 16.55 15.63
CA LEU A 80 -11.69 17.20 16.81
C LEU A 80 -12.74 17.57 17.85
N LEU A 81 -13.97 17.82 17.40
CA LEU A 81 -15.10 18.23 18.23
C LEU A 81 -16.34 17.42 17.81
N PRO A 82 -17.22 17.07 18.77
CA PRO A 82 -18.51 16.46 18.44
C PRO A 82 -19.41 17.48 17.71
N ASP A 83 -20.51 16.98 17.13
CA ASP A 83 -21.54 17.84 16.57
C ASP A 83 -22.09 18.81 17.62
N ASP A 84 -22.20 20.08 17.25
CA ASP A 84 -22.77 21.14 18.06
C ASP A 84 -23.47 22.16 17.16
N GLU A 85 -24.80 22.08 17.11
CA GLU A 85 -25.64 22.96 16.30
C GLU A 85 -25.48 24.44 16.69
N LYS A 86 -25.29 24.74 17.99
CA LYS A 86 -25.13 26.13 18.46
C LYS A 86 -23.79 26.72 18.03
N ALA A 87 -22.75 25.89 17.98
CA ALA A 87 -21.44 26.27 17.49
C ALA A 87 -21.30 26.16 15.96
N GLY A 88 -22.31 25.63 15.26
CA GLY A 88 -22.28 25.39 13.82
C GLY A 88 -21.36 24.24 13.39
N ILE A 89 -21.05 23.31 14.29
CA ILE A 89 -20.19 22.16 14.03
C ILE A 89 -21.06 20.97 13.62
N LYS A 90 -20.84 20.47 12.41
CA LYS A 90 -21.47 19.25 11.90
C LYS A 90 -20.41 18.40 11.23
N ASN A 91 -20.15 17.21 11.76
CA ASN A 91 -19.24 16.25 11.17
C ASN A 91 -19.94 15.50 10.03
N LEU A 92 -19.47 15.67 8.80
CA LEU A 92 -20.08 15.00 7.64
C LEU A 92 -19.60 13.53 7.58
N PRO A 93 -20.50 12.53 7.59
CA PRO A 93 -20.08 11.14 7.44
C PRO A 93 -19.30 10.94 6.15
N TYR A 94 -18.17 10.25 6.23
CA TYR A 94 -17.32 9.95 5.07
C TYR A 94 -18.12 9.20 4.00
N LEU A 95 -17.95 9.60 2.73
CA LEU A 95 -18.71 9.13 1.56
C LEU A 95 -20.23 9.44 1.56
N SER A 96 -20.75 10.24 2.50
CA SER A 96 -22.12 10.77 2.41
C SER A 96 -22.29 11.74 1.23
N ASP A 97 -23.51 11.97 0.78
CA ASP A 97 -23.78 12.92 -0.31
C ASP A 97 -23.37 14.36 0.06
N GLU A 98 -23.53 14.75 1.33
CA GLU A 98 -23.12 16.06 1.83
C GLU A 98 -21.58 16.21 1.83
N PHE A 99 -20.87 15.16 2.21
CA PHE A 99 -19.40 15.12 2.13
C PHE A 99 -18.92 15.24 0.67
N LEU A 100 -19.54 14.51 -0.27
CA LEU A 100 -19.19 14.60 -1.69
C LEU A 100 -19.53 15.96 -2.29
N ASP A 101 -20.64 16.58 -1.88
CA ASP A 101 -21.00 17.94 -2.30
C ASP A 101 -19.97 18.98 -1.79
N ALA A 102 -19.45 18.81 -0.58
CA ALA A 102 -18.34 19.62 -0.06
C ALA A 102 -17.04 19.42 -0.87
N LEU A 103 -16.67 18.18 -1.16
CA LEU A 103 -15.51 17.85 -2.01
C LEU A 103 -15.64 18.46 -3.42
N LYS A 104 -16.82 18.33 -4.03
CA LYS A 104 -17.14 18.91 -5.34
C LYS A 104 -16.94 20.42 -5.32
N PHE A 105 -17.49 21.09 -4.32
CA PHE A 105 -17.36 22.54 -4.17
C PHE A 105 -15.89 22.95 -4.00
N ALA A 106 -15.11 22.22 -3.18
CA ALA A 106 -13.69 22.49 -3.00
C ALA A 106 -12.89 22.36 -4.31
N ALA A 107 -13.12 21.30 -5.09
CA ALA A 107 -12.45 21.11 -6.38
C ALA A 107 -12.85 22.17 -7.41
N GLN A 108 -14.12 22.56 -7.47
CA GLN A 108 -14.60 23.66 -8.32
C GLN A 108 -13.92 24.98 -7.95
N LYS A 109 -13.84 25.30 -6.65
CA LYS A 109 -13.22 26.52 -6.18
C LYS A 109 -11.71 26.54 -6.40
N ALA A 110 -11.02 25.43 -6.16
CA ALA A 110 -9.60 25.30 -6.47
C ALA A 110 -9.33 25.55 -7.95
N LYS A 111 -10.17 25.00 -8.84
CA LYS A 111 -10.09 25.26 -10.28
C LYS A 111 -10.29 26.73 -10.62
N GLU A 112 -11.31 27.39 -10.08
CA GLU A 112 -11.57 28.82 -10.30
C GLU A 112 -10.36 29.69 -9.91
N LEU A 113 -9.65 29.30 -8.85
CA LEU A 113 -8.45 29.98 -8.36
C LEU A 113 -7.17 29.57 -9.10
N GLY A 114 -7.26 28.67 -10.08
CA GLY A 114 -6.10 28.10 -10.79
C GLY A 114 -5.14 27.38 -9.85
N MET A 115 -5.69 26.65 -8.87
CA MET A 115 -4.97 25.81 -7.92
C MET A 115 -5.07 24.34 -8.30
N ARG A 116 -4.01 23.57 -8.06
CA ARG A 116 -4.05 22.11 -8.15
C ARG A 116 -4.91 21.55 -7.01
N PHE A 117 -5.64 20.49 -7.30
CA PHE A 117 -6.43 19.75 -6.32
C PHE A 117 -6.04 18.28 -6.37
N ASP A 118 -5.51 17.77 -5.27
CA ASP A 118 -5.21 16.36 -5.03
C ASP A 118 -6.18 15.81 -3.97
N LEU A 119 -6.38 14.50 -3.95
CA LEU A 119 -7.28 13.83 -3.01
C LEU A 119 -6.61 12.58 -2.44
N THR A 120 -6.56 12.42 -1.12
CA THR A 120 -6.28 11.10 -0.54
C THR A 120 -7.42 10.15 -0.89
N LEU A 121 -7.12 9.00 -1.51
CA LEU A 121 -8.12 8.00 -1.91
C LEU A 121 -8.53 7.14 -0.70
N GLY A 122 -9.00 7.79 0.35
CA GLY A 122 -9.26 7.19 1.64
C GLY A 122 -9.46 8.26 2.71
N SER A 123 -9.54 7.80 3.96
CA SER A 123 -9.53 8.67 5.13
C SER A 123 -8.51 8.15 6.12
N GLY A 124 -7.63 9.04 6.60
CA GLY A 124 -6.48 8.60 7.39
C GLY A 124 -5.59 7.64 6.59
N TRP A 125 -5.00 6.65 7.27
CA TRP A 125 -4.10 5.68 6.63
C TRP A 125 -3.96 4.36 7.41
N SER A 126 -3.55 3.26 6.79
CA SER A 126 -3.48 3.02 5.35
C SER A 126 -4.87 2.75 4.75
N PHE A 127 -4.98 2.45 3.46
CA PHE A 127 -6.26 2.28 2.78
C PHE A 127 -7.14 1.20 3.44
N GLY A 128 -8.41 1.53 3.64
CA GLY A 128 -9.39 0.69 4.31
C GLY A 128 -10.58 1.50 4.80
N GLY A 129 -11.33 0.95 5.74
CA GLY A 129 -12.42 1.63 6.43
C GLY A 129 -13.72 0.83 6.47
N ALA A 130 -14.84 1.49 6.76
CA ALA A 130 -16.14 0.84 7.05
C ALA A 130 -16.64 -0.13 5.98
N ARG A 131 -16.19 0.01 4.72
CA ARG A 131 -16.56 -0.84 3.59
C ARG A 131 -15.57 -1.99 3.34
N THR A 132 -14.62 -2.21 4.24
CA THR A 132 -13.63 -3.28 4.14
C THR A 132 -14.06 -4.44 5.04
N PRO A 133 -14.63 -5.52 4.49
CA PRO A 133 -15.00 -6.70 5.27
C PRO A 133 -13.76 -7.46 5.78
N ILE A 134 -13.96 -8.27 6.83
CA ILE A 134 -12.86 -8.99 7.51
C ILE A 134 -12.11 -9.99 6.61
N ASP A 135 -12.78 -10.55 5.60
CA ASP A 135 -12.15 -11.44 4.62
C ASP A 135 -11.18 -10.68 3.70
N GLN A 136 -11.47 -9.41 3.40
CA GLN A 136 -10.61 -8.50 2.63
C GLN A 136 -9.59 -7.73 3.49
N ALA A 137 -9.64 -7.86 4.82
CA ALA A 137 -8.71 -7.20 5.73
C ALA A 137 -7.29 -7.76 5.64
N ALA A 138 -6.31 -6.92 6.00
CA ALA A 138 -4.88 -7.26 6.05
C ALA A 138 -4.61 -8.62 6.72
N GLY A 139 -3.93 -9.51 5.98
CA GLY A 139 -3.62 -10.87 6.43
C GLY A 139 -2.32 -10.94 7.25
N GLN A 140 -2.29 -11.82 8.24
CA GLN A 140 -1.12 -12.06 9.09
C GLN A 140 -0.86 -13.56 9.20
N LEU A 141 0.40 -14.00 9.14
CA LEU A 141 0.77 -15.36 9.51
C LEU A 141 0.73 -15.48 11.03
N ARG A 142 -0.40 -15.91 11.56
CA ARG A 142 -0.57 -16.12 13.00
C ARG A 142 0.13 -17.42 13.40
N VAL A 143 1.01 -17.33 14.40
CA VAL A 143 1.77 -18.47 14.91
C VAL A 143 1.49 -18.64 16.40
N GLU A 144 0.77 -19.70 16.75
CA GLU A 144 0.54 -20.09 18.14
C GLU A 144 1.65 -21.03 18.59
N ARG A 145 2.33 -20.68 19.70
CA ARG A 145 3.39 -21.50 20.29
C ARG A 145 2.94 -22.08 21.61
N MET A 146 3.10 -23.39 21.76
CA MET A 146 2.67 -24.11 22.96
C MET A 146 3.82 -24.98 23.46
N LYS A 147 4.03 -24.99 24.78
CA LYS A 147 4.80 -26.05 25.43
C LYS A 147 3.88 -27.22 25.72
N VAL A 148 4.38 -28.43 25.52
CA VAL A 148 3.65 -29.67 25.79
C VAL A 148 4.50 -30.59 26.63
N GLU A 149 3.86 -31.39 27.50
CA GLU A 149 4.57 -32.41 28.27
C GLU A 149 4.99 -33.56 27.35
N PRO A 150 6.16 -34.21 27.58
CA PRO A 150 6.69 -35.26 26.70
C PRO A 150 5.77 -36.47 26.45
N ASN A 151 4.75 -36.69 27.27
CA ASN A 151 3.77 -37.76 27.13
C ASN A 151 2.42 -37.29 26.55
N THR A 152 2.32 -36.03 26.13
CA THR A 152 1.12 -35.46 25.55
C THR A 152 0.89 -36.06 24.16
N THR A 153 -0.28 -36.68 23.96
CA THR A 153 -0.67 -37.33 22.71
C THR A 153 -1.78 -36.60 21.96
N ARG A 154 -2.50 -35.70 22.64
CA ARG A 154 -3.59 -34.90 22.07
C ARG A 154 -3.49 -33.46 22.55
N VAL A 155 -3.58 -32.51 21.63
CA VAL A 155 -3.61 -31.08 21.94
C VAL A 155 -4.78 -30.45 21.18
N PRO A 156 -5.67 -29.69 21.86
CA PRO A 156 -6.73 -28.94 21.18
C PRO A 156 -6.17 -27.92 20.19
N LEU A 157 -6.85 -27.71 19.07
CA LEU A 157 -6.53 -26.61 18.16
C LEU A 157 -6.83 -25.27 18.83
N PRO A 158 -6.04 -24.22 18.53
CA PRO A 158 -6.38 -22.87 18.97
C PRO A 158 -7.69 -22.42 18.33
N ALA A 159 -8.41 -21.52 19.03
CA ALA A 159 -9.64 -20.94 18.50
C ALA A 159 -9.34 -20.12 17.23
N LEU A 160 -10.11 -20.39 16.18
CA LEU A 160 -10.08 -19.68 14.90
C LEU A 160 -11.30 -18.76 14.79
N ILE A 161 -11.12 -17.57 14.23
CA ILE A 161 -12.25 -16.73 13.77
C ILE A 161 -12.64 -17.14 12.33
N PRO A 162 -13.86 -16.82 11.83
CA PRO A 162 -14.35 -17.33 10.54
C PRO A 162 -13.45 -17.04 9.32
N ALA A 163 -12.64 -15.99 9.37
CA ALA A 163 -11.71 -15.60 8.30
C ALA A 163 -10.32 -16.23 8.43
N GLU A 164 -10.09 -17.06 9.46
CA GLU A 164 -8.82 -17.75 9.68
C GLU A 164 -8.84 -19.19 9.19
N LYS A 165 -7.69 -19.66 8.71
CA LYS A 165 -7.53 -21.04 8.21
C LYS A 165 -6.28 -21.68 8.79
N LEU A 166 -6.41 -22.87 9.38
CA LEU A 166 -5.27 -23.66 9.79
C LEU A 166 -4.40 -24.01 8.57
N LEU A 167 -3.10 -23.69 8.63
CA LEU A 167 -2.14 -24.01 7.57
C LEU A 167 -1.40 -25.30 7.85
N ALA A 168 -0.74 -25.37 9.01
CA ALA A 168 0.12 -26.48 9.39
C ALA A 168 0.37 -26.50 10.90
N VAL A 169 0.69 -27.68 11.42
CA VAL A 169 1.15 -27.89 12.79
C VAL A 169 2.53 -28.53 12.75
N PHE A 170 3.46 -28.03 13.55
CA PHE A 170 4.80 -28.57 13.71
C PHE A 170 5.07 -28.85 15.18
N ALA A 171 5.71 -29.98 15.47
CA ALA A 171 6.15 -30.32 16.81
C ALA A 171 7.66 -30.54 16.82
N LYS A 172 8.31 -30.17 17.93
CA LYS A 172 9.74 -30.37 18.13
C LYS A 172 9.97 -31.65 18.93
N ASN A 173 10.78 -32.55 18.38
CA ASN A 173 11.21 -33.77 19.06
C ASN A 173 12.32 -33.44 20.08
N SER A 174 12.27 -34.05 21.27
CA SER A 174 13.32 -33.94 22.30
C SER A 174 14.54 -34.83 22.03
N GLN A 175 14.42 -35.82 21.15
CA GLN A 175 15.47 -36.75 20.73
C GLN A 175 15.65 -36.67 19.21
N THR A 176 16.54 -35.80 18.73
CA THR A 176 16.85 -35.71 17.31
C THR A 176 17.57 -36.98 16.84
N THR A 177 16.91 -37.80 16.01
CA THR A 177 17.59 -38.79 15.17
C THR A 177 17.52 -38.33 13.71
N ASN A 178 18.58 -38.57 12.93
CA ASN A 178 18.69 -38.09 11.54
C ASN A 178 17.57 -38.59 10.61
N SER A 179 16.84 -39.64 10.97
CA SER A 179 15.76 -40.22 10.15
C SER A 179 14.45 -39.43 10.15
N ASP A 180 14.27 -38.48 11.07
CA ASP A 180 13.01 -37.72 11.23
C ASP A 180 13.03 -36.35 10.53
N ARG A 181 14.08 -36.07 9.76
CA ARG A 181 14.24 -34.80 9.02
C ARG A 181 13.40 -34.81 7.75
N PHE A 182 12.63 -33.74 7.54
CA PHE A 182 11.87 -33.52 6.30
C PHE A 182 12.79 -33.19 5.10
N ASP A 183 13.98 -32.66 5.41
CA ASP A 183 15.03 -32.30 4.46
C ASP A 183 16.38 -32.38 5.21
N ASP A 184 17.39 -33.01 4.62
CA ASP A 184 18.70 -33.25 5.23
C ASP A 184 19.44 -31.95 5.60
N ARG A 185 19.01 -30.81 5.05
CA ARG A 185 19.51 -29.47 5.34
C ARG A 185 18.97 -28.86 6.64
N VAL A 186 18.05 -29.54 7.33
CA VAL A 186 17.28 -29.01 8.48
C VAL A 186 17.83 -29.55 9.79
N ASP A 187 18.33 -28.69 10.66
CA ASP A 187 19.03 -29.09 11.88
C ASP A 187 18.33 -28.67 13.19
N ILE A 188 17.01 -28.82 13.28
CA ILE A 188 16.26 -28.35 14.47
C ILE A 188 15.14 -29.26 15.00
N GLY A 189 14.98 -30.49 14.47
CA GLY A 189 14.09 -31.50 15.07
C GLY A 189 12.59 -31.18 15.02
N TRP A 190 12.15 -30.27 14.14
CA TRP A 190 10.74 -30.02 13.88
C TRP A 190 10.22 -30.98 12.83
N TYR A 191 9.08 -31.61 13.11
CA TYR A 191 8.36 -32.46 12.17
C TYR A 191 6.91 -31.98 12.02
N ALA A 192 6.34 -32.18 10.83
CA ALA A 192 4.95 -31.84 10.57
C ALA A 192 4.00 -32.83 11.25
N VAL A 193 2.97 -32.30 11.91
CA VAL A 193 1.90 -33.10 12.51
C VAL A 193 0.72 -33.11 11.55
N ASN A 194 0.48 -34.25 10.91
CA ASN A 194 -0.57 -34.40 9.90
C ASN A 194 -1.87 -35.02 10.47
N ASN A 195 -1.82 -35.62 11.67
CA ASN A 195 -2.99 -36.24 12.28
C ASN A 195 -3.84 -35.18 13.02
N ILE A 196 -4.72 -34.52 12.30
CA ILE A 196 -5.55 -33.40 12.77
C ILE A 196 -7.03 -33.73 12.53
N HIS A 197 -7.79 -33.88 13.60
CA HIS A 197 -9.24 -34.17 13.59
C HIS A 197 -9.84 -33.89 14.99
N ASP A 198 -11.16 -33.82 15.07
CA ASP A 198 -11.91 -33.58 16.33
C ASP A 198 -11.42 -32.33 17.09
N ASP A 199 -11.23 -31.24 16.35
CA ASP A 199 -10.72 -29.94 16.83
C ASP A 199 -9.42 -30.05 17.64
N ALA A 200 -8.58 -31.02 17.27
CA ALA A 200 -7.31 -31.31 17.92
C ALA A 200 -6.28 -31.85 16.92
N PHE A 201 -5.02 -31.85 17.33
CA PHE A 201 -3.96 -32.58 16.66
C PHE A 201 -3.34 -33.60 17.59
N TRP A 202 -2.92 -34.72 17.01
CA TRP A 202 -2.47 -35.89 17.74
C TRP A 202 -0.98 -36.11 17.53
N LEU A 203 -0.24 -36.15 18.63
CA LEU A 203 1.21 -36.27 18.67
C LEU A 203 1.60 -37.75 18.83
N PRO A 204 2.55 -38.27 18.04
CA PRO A 204 3.02 -39.65 18.20
C PRO A 204 3.65 -39.86 19.58
N SER A 205 3.24 -40.92 20.29
CA SER A 205 3.79 -41.23 21.62
C SER A 205 5.30 -41.51 21.62
N SER A 206 5.89 -41.82 20.46
CA SER A 206 7.30 -42.12 20.29
C SER A 206 8.21 -40.87 20.24
N THR A 207 7.68 -39.69 19.92
CA THR A 207 8.50 -38.50 19.61
C THR A 207 8.75 -37.58 20.79
N ARG A 208 8.16 -37.87 21.96
CA ARG A 208 8.33 -37.10 23.22
C ARG A 208 8.44 -35.57 23.01
N PRO A 209 7.40 -34.93 22.43
CA PRO A 209 7.49 -33.54 22.00
C PRO A 209 7.56 -32.58 23.19
N THR A 210 8.23 -31.44 23.02
CA THR A 210 8.32 -30.38 24.06
C THR A 210 7.69 -29.07 23.64
N ASP A 211 7.68 -28.80 22.33
CA ASP A 211 7.22 -27.54 21.76
C ASP A 211 6.37 -27.83 20.51
N VAL A 212 5.33 -27.03 20.33
CA VAL A 212 4.45 -27.06 19.16
C VAL A 212 4.28 -25.65 18.60
N MET A 213 4.27 -25.55 17.27
CA MET A 213 3.87 -24.36 16.52
C MET A 213 2.66 -24.69 15.65
N VAL A 214 1.61 -23.88 15.77
CA VAL A 214 0.43 -23.93 14.90
C VAL A 214 0.43 -22.69 14.03
N PHE A 215 0.51 -22.88 12.71
CA PHE A 215 0.50 -21.82 11.72
C PHE A 215 -0.91 -21.65 11.14
N ILE A 216 -1.38 -20.41 11.11
CA ILE A 216 -2.74 -20.04 10.73
C ILE A 216 -2.65 -18.89 9.71
N SER A 217 -3.40 -19.00 8.60
CA SER A 217 -3.71 -17.88 7.73
C SER A 217 -4.62 -16.95 8.52
N GLY A 218 -4.03 -15.91 9.09
CA GLY A 218 -4.63 -15.01 10.06
C GLY A 218 -5.10 -13.70 9.44
N LYS A 219 -5.77 -12.88 10.26
CA LYS A 219 -6.03 -11.46 9.98
C LYS A 219 -5.33 -10.61 11.03
N SER A 220 -4.72 -9.50 10.62
CA SER A 220 -3.99 -8.61 11.55
C SER A 220 -4.93 -7.86 12.51
N GLY A 221 -6.22 -7.77 12.18
CA GLY A 221 -7.22 -6.99 12.91
C GLY A 221 -7.00 -5.48 12.85
N MET A 222 -6.02 -5.02 12.08
CA MET A 222 -5.64 -3.60 12.03
C MET A 222 -6.80 -2.73 11.55
N GLN A 223 -7.09 -1.68 12.32
CA GLN A 223 -8.04 -0.64 11.94
C GLN A 223 -7.30 0.51 11.25
N VAL A 224 -8.00 1.21 10.35
CA VAL A 224 -7.53 2.47 9.77
C VAL A 224 -7.16 3.44 10.88
N LYS A 225 -6.01 4.12 10.74
CA LYS A 225 -5.58 5.14 11.68
C LYS A 225 -6.24 6.46 11.35
N ARG A 226 -6.67 7.16 12.39
CA ARG A 226 -7.24 8.52 12.28
C ARG A 226 -8.43 8.61 11.31
N PRO A 227 -9.33 7.60 11.23
CA PRO A 227 -10.44 7.63 10.29
C PRO A 227 -11.36 8.81 10.59
N ALA A 228 -11.85 9.45 9.54
CA ALA A 228 -12.98 10.37 9.61
C ALA A 228 -14.21 9.66 10.16
N PHE A 229 -15.16 10.48 10.63
CA PHE A 229 -16.47 9.98 11.05
C PHE A 229 -17.12 9.15 9.93
N GLY A 230 -17.47 7.90 10.21
CA GLY A 230 -18.04 6.97 9.23
C GLY A 230 -17.02 6.23 8.35
N ALA A 231 -15.72 6.47 8.54
CA ALA A 231 -14.63 5.78 7.84
C ALA A 231 -13.97 4.70 8.69
N GLU A 232 -14.44 4.45 9.91
CA GLU A 232 -13.88 3.45 10.83
C GLU A 232 -14.01 2.03 10.25
N GLY A 233 -12.92 1.25 10.28
CA GLY A 233 -12.94 -0.13 9.84
C GLY A 233 -11.55 -0.70 9.56
N TYR A 234 -11.52 -1.93 9.04
CA TYR A 234 -10.28 -2.65 8.79
C TYR A 234 -9.44 -2.00 7.70
N VAL A 235 -8.11 -2.10 7.84
CA VAL A 235 -7.17 -1.85 6.74
C VAL A 235 -7.25 -3.01 5.75
N LEU A 236 -7.33 -2.70 4.45
CA LEU A 236 -7.45 -3.70 3.40
C LEU A 236 -6.16 -4.51 3.25
N ASN A 237 -6.28 -5.72 2.70
CA ASN A 237 -5.13 -6.57 2.39
C ASN A 237 -4.38 -6.07 1.15
N HIS A 238 -3.24 -5.41 1.35
CA HIS A 238 -2.44 -4.88 0.25
C HIS A 238 -1.64 -5.96 -0.51
N LEU A 239 -1.73 -7.23 -0.11
CA LEU A 239 -1.17 -8.37 -0.85
C LEU A 239 -2.22 -9.12 -1.67
N ASP A 240 -3.50 -8.73 -1.59
CA ASP A 240 -4.61 -9.40 -2.27
C ASP A 240 -5.28 -8.47 -3.29
N LYS A 241 -5.34 -8.94 -4.54
CA LYS A 241 -5.84 -8.12 -5.65
C LYS A 241 -7.35 -7.86 -5.56
N PRO A 242 -8.19 -8.88 -5.30
CA PRO A 242 -9.62 -8.66 -5.02
C PRO A 242 -9.89 -7.64 -3.91
N SER A 243 -9.11 -7.64 -2.82
CA SER A 243 -9.21 -6.61 -1.76
C SER A 243 -8.94 -5.20 -2.29
N ALA A 244 -7.86 -5.00 -3.05
CA ALA A 244 -7.53 -3.70 -3.62
C ALA A 244 -8.59 -3.23 -4.63
N GLU A 245 -9.01 -4.09 -5.56
CA GLU A 245 -10.05 -3.76 -6.55
C GLU A 245 -11.40 -3.49 -5.90
N GLY A 246 -11.77 -4.27 -4.88
CA GLY A 246 -12.98 -4.06 -4.09
C GLY A 246 -12.97 -2.69 -3.38
N TYR A 247 -11.84 -2.29 -2.80
CA TYR A 247 -11.71 -0.97 -2.20
C TYR A 247 -11.83 0.17 -3.22
N LEU A 248 -11.15 0.03 -4.36
CA LEU A 248 -11.22 1.01 -5.45
C LEU A 248 -12.66 1.17 -5.95
N HIS A 249 -13.41 0.08 -6.09
CA HIS A 249 -14.82 0.14 -6.46
C HIS A 249 -15.70 0.76 -5.36
N ASN A 250 -15.59 0.27 -4.13
CA ASN A 250 -16.51 0.64 -3.04
C ASN A 250 -16.28 2.04 -2.48
N THR A 251 -15.03 2.51 -2.51
CA THR A 251 -14.58 3.79 -1.94
C THR A 251 -14.14 4.74 -3.03
N GLY A 252 -13.25 4.30 -3.93
CA GLY A 252 -12.69 5.14 -4.98
C GLY A 252 -13.76 5.66 -5.95
N ASP A 253 -14.55 4.76 -6.55
CA ASP A 253 -15.62 5.16 -7.48
C ASP A 253 -16.64 6.07 -6.79
N ARG A 254 -16.95 5.80 -5.52
CA ARG A 254 -17.85 6.64 -4.73
C ARG A 254 -17.29 8.05 -4.51
N LEU A 255 -16.02 8.20 -4.13
CA LEU A 255 -15.37 9.51 -4.04
C LEU A 255 -15.42 10.26 -5.38
N PHE A 256 -15.16 9.55 -6.48
CA PHE A 256 -15.05 10.16 -7.80
C PHE A 256 -16.38 10.64 -8.39
N GLN A 257 -17.52 10.23 -7.81
CA GLN A 257 -18.82 10.82 -8.14
C GLN A 257 -18.91 12.32 -7.80
N ALA A 258 -18.04 12.85 -6.93
CA ALA A 258 -17.97 14.28 -6.64
C ALA A 258 -17.46 15.12 -7.82
N PHE A 259 -16.73 14.52 -8.76
CA PHE A 259 -15.98 15.25 -9.80
C PHE A 259 -16.58 15.07 -11.18
N ASP A 260 -16.47 16.12 -12.00
CA ASP A 260 -16.73 16.06 -13.43
C ASP A 260 -15.40 16.13 -14.20
N LYS A 261 -15.44 15.95 -15.52
CA LYS A 261 -14.24 15.97 -16.39
C LYS A 261 -13.35 17.21 -16.17
N ALA A 262 -13.94 18.30 -15.73
CA ALA A 262 -13.30 19.58 -15.56
C ALA A 262 -12.69 19.76 -14.16
N THR A 263 -13.06 18.93 -13.18
CA THR A 263 -12.65 19.02 -11.77
C THR A 263 -12.02 17.73 -11.22
N ILE A 264 -11.72 16.74 -12.08
CA ILE A 264 -10.96 15.54 -11.70
C ILE A 264 -9.68 15.94 -10.94
N PRO A 265 -9.39 15.34 -9.77
CA PRO A 265 -8.17 15.59 -9.03
C PRO A 265 -6.94 15.35 -9.90
N TYR A 266 -5.93 16.22 -9.78
CA TYR A 266 -4.68 16.06 -10.50
C TYR A 266 -3.97 14.76 -10.11
N SER A 267 -4.00 14.41 -8.83
CA SER A 267 -3.60 13.09 -8.36
C SER A 267 -4.50 12.59 -7.23
N ILE A 268 -4.59 11.26 -7.15
CA ILE A 268 -4.98 10.57 -5.94
C ILE A 268 -3.72 10.26 -5.12
N PHE A 269 -3.86 10.28 -3.80
CA PHE A 269 -2.76 10.06 -2.88
C PHE A 269 -2.97 8.80 -2.03
N SER A 270 -1.90 8.01 -1.91
CA SER A 270 -1.74 6.95 -0.91
C SER A 270 -0.64 7.37 0.07
N ASP A 271 -1.03 7.60 1.31
CA ASP A 271 -0.12 7.95 2.41
C ASP A 271 0.81 6.77 2.75
N SER A 272 1.72 6.99 3.70
CA SER A 272 2.71 6.00 4.11
C SER A 272 2.11 4.61 4.34
N LEU A 273 2.81 3.59 3.83
CA LEU A 273 2.43 2.20 4.06
C LEU A 273 2.79 1.85 5.51
N GLU A 274 1.77 1.74 6.35
CA GLU A 274 1.90 1.43 7.77
C GLU A 274 1.01 0.25 8.15
N VAL A 275 0.84 -0.70 7.22
CA VAL A 275 0.00 -1.90 7.40
C VAL A 275 0.74 -2.91 8.27
N TYR A 276 0.86 -2.58 9.55
CA TYR A 276 1.62 -3.37 10.50
C TYR A 276 1.09 -4.80 10.58
N ASN A 277 2.02 -5.74 10.74
CA ASN A 277 1.75 -7.17 10.81
C ASN A 277 1.10 -7.77 9.55
N GLN A 278 1.03 -7.05 8.42
CA GLN A 278 0.61 -7.65 7.16
C GLN A 278 1.77 -8.36 6.48
N ASP A 279 1.84 -9.67 6.69
CA ASP A 279 2.90 -10.52 6.18
C ASP A 279 2.36 -11.80 5.51
N TRP A 280 1.04 -11.84 5.28
CA TRP A 280 0.36 -13.01 4.72
C TRP A 280 -0.87 -12.65 3.88
N THR A 281 -1.24 -13.55 2.98
CA THR A 281 -2.51 -13.56 2.25
C THR A 281 -2.96 -15.01 2.03
N ASP A 282 -4.24 -15.24 1.80
CA ASP A 282 -4.83 -16.59 1.79
C ASP A 282 -4.21 -17.51 0.72
N ASP A 283 -3.80 -16.95 -0.42
CA ASP A 283 -3.16 -17.65 -1.54
C ASP A 283 -1.62 -17.60 -1.48
N PHE A 284 -1.02 -17.11 -0.38
CA PHE A 284 0.42 -16.86 -0.29
C PHE A 284 1.27 -18.10 -0.60
N LEU A 285 0.89 -19.29 -0.10
CA LEU A 285 1.64 -20.53 -0.38
C LEU A 285 1.65 -20.89 -1.86
N ALA A 286 0.51 -20.70 -2.54
CA ALA A 286 0.40 -20.99 -3.98
C ALA A 286 1.23 -19.97 -4.79
N GLU A 287 1.13 -18.69 -4.45
CA GLU A 287 1.92 -17.63 -5.09
C GLU A 287 3.42 -17.80 -4.84
N PHE A 288 3.82 -18.17 -3.62
CA PHE A 288 5.21 -18.47 -3.29
C PHE A 288 5.74 -19.61 -4.14
N GLN A 289 5.04 -20.75 -4.19
CA GLN A 289 5.46 -21.91 -4.97
C GLN A 289 5.58 -21.56 -6.46
N ARG A 290 4.62 -20.81 -7.00
CA ARG A 290 4.65 -20.34 -8.39
C ARG A 290 5.86 -19.44 -8.69
N ARG A 291 6.25 -18.58 -7.76
CA ARG A 291 7.28 -17.55 -7.95
C ARG A 291 8.69 -18.00 -7.60
N ARG A 292 8.84 -18.93 -6.64
CA ARG A 292 10.11 -19.40 -6.10
C ARG A 292 10.46 -20.83 -6.54
N GLY A 293 9.47 -21.60 -6.99
CA GLY A 293 9.68 -22.94 -7.54
C GLY A 293 9.74 -24.07 -6.50
N TYR A 294 9.40 -23.79 -5.24
CA TYR A 294 9.32 -24.81 -4.18
C TYR A 294 8.19 -24.51 -3.18
N ASP A 295 7.70 -25.55 -2.51
CA ASP A 295 6.64 -25.42 -1.50
C ASP A 295 7.21 -24.84 -0.19
N LEU A 296 6.68 -23.71 0.27
CA LEU A 296 7.06 -23.08 1.53
C LEU A 296 6.48 -23.80 2.75
N LYS A 297 5.39 -24.54 2.59
CA LYS A 297 4.62 -25.10 3.72
C LYS A 297 5.48 -25.93 4.68
N PRO A 298 6.38 -26.83 4.24
CA PRO A 298 7.26 -27.58 5.14
C PRO A 298 8.29 -26.72 5.88
N PHE A 299 8.57 -25.52 5.37
CA PHE A 299 9.58 -24.59 5.87
C PHE A 299 8.99 -23.43 6.67
N LEU A 300 7.68 -23.42 6.96
CA LEU A 300 7.05 -22.37 7.77
C LEU A 300 7.76 -22.09 9.11
N PRO A 301 8.31 -23.08 9.84
CA PRO A 301 9.11 -22.78 11.04
C PRO A 301 10.33 -21.88 10.75
N ALA A 302 10.94 -21.95 9.57
CA ALA A 302 12.07 -21.09 9.20
C ALA A 302 11.73 -19.59 9.21
N LEU A 303 10.46 -19.22 9.08
CA LEU A 303 10.03 -17.82 9.17
C LEU A 303 10.13 -17.26 10.58
N VAL A 304 10.10 -18.12 11.61
CA VAL A 304 9.97 -17.70 13.02
C VAL A 304 10.98 -18.35 13.98
N THR A 305 11.78 -19.30 13.51
CA THR A 305 12.93 -19.88 14.21
C THR A 305 14.12 -19.98 13.24
N ASP A 306 15.33 -20.13 13.79
CA ASP A 306 16.45 -20.64 13.00
C ASP A 306 16.15 -22.09 12.61
N PHE A 307 16.19 -22.39 11.31
CA PHE A 307 15.92 -23.66 10.64
C PHE A 307 17.18 -24.28 10.02
N GLY A 308 18.35 -23.79 10.44
CA GLY A 308 19.65 -24.20 9.93
C GLY A 308 20.08 -23.38 8.70
N PRO A 309 21.04 -23.90 7.92
CA PRO A 309 21.61 -23.20 6.77
C PRO A 309 20.61 -22.55 5.79
N PRO A 310 19.46 -23.15 5.42
CA PRO A 310 18.56 -22.54 4.44
C PRO A 310 17.70 -21.39 4.97
N THR A 311 17.73 -21.09 6.28
CA THR A 311 16.83 -20.11 6.93
C THR A 311 16.89 -18.73 6.28
N ALA A 312 18.10 -18.24 6.00
CA ALA A 312 18.28 -16.91 5.43
C ALA A 312 17.68 -16.81 4.04
N ASP A 313 17.91 -17.82 3.19
CA ASP A 313 17.39 -17.87 1.83
C ASP A 313 15.86 -17.98 1.82
N ILE A 314 15.28 -18.81 2.70
CA ILE A 314 13.81 -18.95 2.83
C ILE A 314 13.18 -17.61 3.23
N ARG A 315 13.76 -16.90 4.21
CA ARG A 315 13.24 -15.59 4.65
C ARG A 315 13.41 -14.52 3.58
N TYR A 316 14.49 -14.57 2.81
CA TYR A 316 14.71 -13.69 1.67
C TYR A 316 13.64 -13.90 0.60
N ASP A 317 13.39 -15.15 0.21
CA ASP A 317 12.37 -15.50 -0.78
C ASP A 317 10.95 -15.16 -0.31
N TRP A 318 10.67 -15.33 1.00
CA TRP A 318 9.41 -14.92 1.61
C TRP A 318 9.22 -13.40 1.53
N GLY A 319 10.20 -12.62 1.98
CA GLY A 319 10.13 -11.15 1.93
C GLY A 319 10.03 -10.63 0.49
N ARG A 320 10.79 -11.23 -0.44
CA ARG A 320 10.69 -10.92 -1.87
C ARG A 320 9.29 -11.20 -2.42
N THR A 321 8.68 -12.31 -2.02
CA THR A 321 7.31 -12.66 -2.44
C THR A 321 6.29 -11.65 -1.92
N ILE A 322 6.42 -11.19 -0.66
CA ILE A 322 5.57 -10.12 -0.11
C ILE A 322 5.69 -8.84 -0.95
N THR A 323 6.91 -8.38 -1.25
CA THR A 323 7.13 -7.17 -2.07
C THR A 323 6.55 -7.32 -3.48
N GLU A 324 6.72 -8.49 -4.12
CA GLU A 324 6.18 -8.76 -5.45
C GLU A 324 4.65 -8.80 -5.45
N LEU A 325 4.02 -9.42 -4.44
CA LEU A 325 2.57 -9.41 -4.28
C LEU A 325 2.03 -8.01 -4.02
N PHE A 326 2.67 -7.23 -3.14
CA PHE A 326 2.31 -5.83 -2.92
C PHE A 326 2.31 -5.01 -4.23
N ASN A 327 3.33 -5.19 -5.06
CA ASN A 327 3.42 -4.52 -6.35
C ASN A 327 2.29 -4.96 -7.31
N ASP A 328 2.13 -6.27 -7.49
CA ASP A 328 1.22 -6.85 -8.48
C ASP A 328 -0.26 -6.66 -8.08
N ASN A 329 -0.54 -6.69 -6.77
CA ASN A 329 -1.90 -6.79 -6.23
C ASN A 329 -2.41 -5.49 -5.61
N PHE A 330 -1.56 -4.52 -5.30
CA PHE A 330 -1.98 -3.19 -4.82
C PHE A 330 -1.50 -2.07 -5.73
N MET A 331 -0.19 -1.94 -5.96
CA MET A 331 0.35 -0.81 -6.70
C MET A 331 -0.14 -0.77 -8.16
N VAL A 332 -0.10 -1.90 -8.86
CA VAL A 332 -0.56 -2.02 -10.25
C VAL A 332 -2.07 -1.75 -10.39
N PRO A 333 -2.96 -2.35 -9.58
CA PRO A 333 -4.39 -2.03 -9.63
C PRO A 333 -4.72 -0.56 -9.35
N VAL A 334 -4.08 0.06 -8.34
CA VAL A 334 -4.33 1.48 -8.03
C VAL A 334 -3.85 2.40 -9.16
N GLU A 335 -2.69 2.12 -9.76
CA GLU A 335 -2.20 2.83 -10.94
C GLU A 335 -3.17 2.68 -12.13
N ALA A 336 -3.65 1.46 -12.39
CA ALA A 336 -4.59 1.19 -13.48
C ALA A 336 -5.92 1.93 -13.27
N TRP A 337 -6.44 1.92 -12.04
CA TRP A 337 -7.65 2.63 -11.68
C TRP A 337 -7.47 4.15 -11.81
N ALA A 338 -6.33 4.71 -11.39
CA ALA A 338 -6.02 6.13 -11.57
C ALA A 338 -6.02 6.53 -13.05
N LYS A 339 -5.38 5.72 -13.91
CA LYS A 339 -5.36 5.93 -15.37
C LYS A 339 -6.76 5.89 -15.97
N GLN A 340 -7.59 4.92 -15.56
CA GLN A 340 -8.99 4.81 -16.02
C GLN A 340 -9.80 6.06 -15.66
N HIS A 341 -9.50 6.69 -14.53
CA HIS A 341 -10.17 7.89 -14.04
C HIS A 341 -9.49 9.20 -14.46
N ASN A 342 -8.51 9.16 -15.37
CA ASN A 342 -7.76 10.32 -15.86
C ASN A 342 -7.09 11.14 -14.74
N THR A 343 -6.63 10.48 -13.68
CA THR A 343 -5.87 11.07 -12.58
C THR A 343 -4.50 10.39 -12.46
N LYS A 344 -3.59 10.97 -11.67
CA LYS A 344 -2.27 10.40 -11.39
C LYS A 344 -2.27 9.65 -10.07
N PHE A 345 -1.44 8.61 -9.97
CA PHE A 345 -1.19 7.94 -8.70
C PHE A 345 0.03 8.53 -8.00
N ARG A 346 -0.19 9.26 -6.90
CA ARG A 346 0.85 9.74 -5.99
C ARG A 346 0.90 8.83 -4.76
N ALA A 347 2.09 8.39 -4.35
CA ALA A 347 2.19 7.48 -3.22
C ALA A 347 3.49 7.62 -2.43
N GLN A 348 3.38 7.41 -1.13
CA GLN A 348 4.51 7.21 -0.22
C GLN A 348 4.93 5.74 -0.21
N VAL A 349 5.74 5.36 -1.20
CA VAL A 349 6.10 3.95 -1.48
C VAL A 349 7.30 3.50 -0.65
N TYR A 350 7.12 3.46 0.67
CA TYR A 350 8.03 2.95 1.69
C TYR A 350 7.22 2.42 2.88
N GLY A 351 7.84 1.64 3.77
CA GLY A 351 7.18 1.13 4.97
C GLY A 351 6.71 -0.33 4.82
N LEU A 352 5.52 -0.62 5.35
CA LEU A 352 4.93 -1.96 5.42
C LEU A 352 3.55 -2.01 4.73
N PRO A 353 3.30 -2.95 3.77
CA PRO A 353 4.17 -4.05 3.36
C PRO A 353 5.50 -3.56 2.75
N PRO A 354 6.58 -4.36 2.83
CA PRO A 354 7.92 -3.94 2.42
C PRO A 354 7.94 -3.55 0.94
N ALA A 355 7.87 -2.25 0.68
CA ALA A 355 8.02 -1.68 -0.64
C ALA A 355 9.51 -1.50 -0.96
N ALA A 356 9.91 -1.87 -2.17
CA ALA A 356 11.27 -1.63 -2.67
C ALA A 356 11.36 -0.25 -3.35
N ILE A 357 12.58 0.26 -3.57
CA ILE A 357 12.77 1.45 -4.42
C ILE A 357 12.13 1.19 -5.80
N SER A 358 12.24 -0.03 -6.32
CA SER A 358 11.66 -0.41 -7.60
C SER A 358 10.13 -0.33 -7.64
N SER A 359 9.44 -0.53 -6.50
CA SER A 359 7.98 -0.41 -6.36
C SER A 359 7.45 0.95 -6.78
N ASN A 360 8.28 2.00 -6.71
CA ASN A 360 7.92 3.34 -7.17
C ASN A 360 7.64 3.44 -8.68
N ARG A 361 8.01 2.42 -9.48
CA ARG A 361 7.70 2.37 -10.91
C ARG A 361 6.20 2.55 -11.18
N PHE A 362 5.36 2.07 -10.27
CA PHE A 362 3.91 2.05 -10.40
C PHE A 362 3.22 3.31 -9.86
N ALA A 363 3.93 4.20 -9.18
CA ALA A 363 3.41 5.52 -8.82
C ALA A 363 3.81 6.54 -9.88
N ASP A 364 2.89 7.34 -10.40
CA ASP A 364 3.21 8.46 -11.31
C ASP A 364 4.04 9.55 -10.60
N ILE A 365 3.78 9.74 -9.31
CA ILE A 365 4.45 10.72 -8.45
C ILE A 365 4.93 10.00 -7.18
N SER A 366 6.23 9.76 -7.08
CA SER A 366 6.83 9.25 -5.85
C SER A 366 6.90 10.35 -4.80
N ASP A 367 6.33 10.06 -3.64
CA ASP A 367 6.23 10.94 -2.49
C ASP A 367 7.08 10.39 -1.33
N GLY A 368 7.72 11.29 -0.58
CA GLY A 368 8.52 10.95 0.59
C GLY A 368 8.06 11.68 1.83
N GLU A 369 8.85 11.61 2.89
CA GLU A 369 8.58 12.33 4.13
C GLU A 369 9.88 12.58 4.91
N GLY A 370 9.85 13.65 5.72
CA GLY A 370 10.82 13.91 6.78
C GLY A 370 11.76 15.08 6.48
N ALA A 371 11.78 16.05 7.40
CA ALA A 371 12.59 17.27 7.28
C ALA A 371 14.11 17.07 7.52
N GLN A 372 14.56 15.88 7.93
CA GLN A 372 15.93 15.64 8.36
C GLN A 372 16.84 15.13 7.23
N TRP A 373 17.79 15.95 6.82
CA TRP A 373 18.70 15.70 5.68
C TRP A 373 19.95 14.86 5.99
N LYS A 374 20.20 14.51 7.26
CA LYS A 374 21.43 13.78 7.68
C LYS A 374 21.31 12.26 7.73
N VAL A 375 20.12 11.70 7.49
CA VAL A 375 19.87 10.26 7.53
C VAL A 375 19.09 9.82 6.28
N VAL A 376 19.13 8.54 5.94
CA VAL A 376 18.31 8.00 4.85
C VAL A 376 16.84 8.04 5.28
N ARG A 377 16.07 8.99 4.72
CA ARG A 377 14.63 9.16 4.96
C ARG A 377 13.81 8.70 3.75
N ALA A 378 12.50 8.60 3.95
CA ALA A 378 11.52 8.41 2.89
C ALA A 378 11.69 9.40 1.73
N ALA A 379 11.99 10.68 2.00
CA ALA A 379 12.31 11.65 0.94
C ALA A 379 13.53 11.25 0.07
N ARG A 380 14.55 10.64 0.67
CA ARG A 380 15.71 10.10 -0.07
C ARG A 380 15.35 8.85 -0.86
N TRP A 381 14.42 8.04 -0.37
CA TRP A 381 13.86 6.89 -1.08
C TRP A 381 13.13 7.32 -2.35
N ALA A 382 12.20 8.28 -2.22
CA ALA A 382 11.41 8.82 -3.32
C ALA A 382 12.29 9.53 -4.37
N SER A 383 13.23 10.38 -3.94
CA SER A 383 14.17 11.04 -4.88
C SER A 383 15.07 10.06 -5.61
N SER A 384 15.55 9.00 -4.95
CA SER A 384 16.35 7.96 -5.60
C SER A 384 15.55 7.22 -6.68
N ALA A 385 14.29 6.87 -6.39
CA ALA A 385 13.39 6.29 -7.38
C ALA A 385 13.14 7.24 -8.55
N ASN A 386 12.89 8.52 -8.28
CA ASN A 386 12.64 9.52 -9.32
C ASN A 386 13.86 9.70 -10.24
N HIS A 387 15.07 9.75 -9.68
CA HIS A 387 16.29 9.76 -10.49
C HIS A 387 16.43 8.50 -11.35
N ALA A 388 16.18 7.31 -10.78
CA ALA A 388 16.27 6.05 -11.51
C ALA A 388 15.24 5.94 -12.66
N TYR A 389 14.06 6.57 -12.50
CA TYR A 389 12.99 6.56 -13.50
C TYR A 389 12.90 7.83 -14.35
N GLY A 390 13.88 8.75 -14.27
CA GLY A 390 13.91 9.98 -15.07
C GLY A 390 12.78 10.96 -14.75
N ARG A 391 12.21 10.92 -13.55
CA ARG A 391 11.12 11.80 -13.09
C ARG A 391 11.73 13.08 -12.50
N LYS A 392 11.21 14.23 -12.95
CA LYS A 392 11.78 15.55 -12.63
C LYS A 392 11.33 16.12 -11.29
N VAL A 393 10.24 15.62 -10.72
CA VAL A 393 9.63 16.16 -9.49
C VAL A 393 9.65 15.07 -8.42
N THR A 394 10.22 15.41 -7.26
CA THR A 394 10.06 14.63 -6.02
C THR A 394 9.13 15.39 -5.11
N SER A 395 8.05 14.73 -4.69
CA SER A 395 7.13 15.25 -3.68
C SER A 395 7.57 14.76 -2.30
N SER A 396 7.34 15.53 -1.24
CA SER A 396 7.67 15.19 0.15
C SER A 396 6.89 16.02 1.15
#